data_AF-A0AAF0PTY6-F1
#
_entry.id   AF-A0AAF0PTY6-F1
#
_cell.length_a   1.000
_cell.length_b   1.000
_cell.length_c   1.000
_cell.angle_alpha   90.00
_cell.angle_beta   90.00
_cell.angle_gamma   90.00
#
_symmetry.space_group_name_H-M   'P 1'
#
loop_
_entity.id
_entity.type
_entity.pdbx_description
1 polymer ?
#
loop_
_entity_poly.entity_id
_entity_poly.type
_entity_poly.pdbx_seq_one_letter_code
_entity_poly.pdbx_strand_id
1 'polypeptide(L)'
;MVTNGDKFIYQVGSGTKTKFWKDVWIDQSPLRDLFPDLFQICGNPDANVGDCWTEQGWDLVFRRLLNDWEVERVAEILGMLGGVTINANATDGMLWKHSKDDLFSVNSAYRRGLQHLKSELDNARTYIKRVEELGKERRYQEPEEMVEVNTIMYMVVSLEGKEQ
;
A
#
# COMPACT_ATOMS: atom_id res chain seq x y z
N MET A 1 15.28 13.85 13.95
CA MET A 1 14.49 14.01 12.72
C MET A 1 14.47 12.66 12.03
N VAL A 2 13.42 11.87 12.26
CA VAL A 2 13.22 10.57 11.60
C VAL A 2 11.77 10.53 11.17
N THR A 3 11.51 10.65 9.87
CA THR A 3 10.27 10.13 9.29
C THR A 3 10.70 8.94 8.45
N ASN A 4 10.76 7.76 9.08
CA ASN A 4 10.61 6.50 8.37
C ASN A 4 9.18 6.47 7.83
N GLY A 5 8.97 7.15 6.70
CA GLY A 5 7.75 7.02 5.94
C GLY A 5 7.90 5.78 5.09
N ASP A 6 7.06 4.77 5.35
CA ASP A 6 6.94 3.62 4.46
C ASP A 6 6.68 4.12 3.04
N LYS A 7 7.65 3.94 2.14
CA LYS A 7 7.54 4.41 0.76
C LYS A 7 6.83 3.33 -0.06
N PHE A 8 5.58 3.60 -0.39
CA PHE A 8 4.83 2.82 -1.36
C PHE A 8 5.30 3.18 -2.77
N ILE A 9 5.55 2.16 -3.60
CA ILE A 9 5.82 2.30 -5.02
C ILE A 9 4.64 1.65 -5.73
N TYR A 10 3.84 2.45 -6.44
CA TYR A 10 2.83 1.91 -7.32
C TYR A 10 3.51 1.20 -8.50
N GLN A 11 3.08 -0.03 -8.75
CA GLN A 11 3.48 -0.78 -9.93
C GLN A 11 2.27 -0.83 -10.85
N VAL A 12 2.33 -0.05 -11.92
CA VAL A 12 1.28 -0.08 -12.93
C VAL A 12 1.49 -1.30 -13.82
N GLY A 13 0.47 -2.15 -13.88
CA GLY A 13 0.42 -3.33 -14.74
C GLY A 13 -0.34 -2.98 -16.02
N SER A 14 -1.59 -3.42 -16.09
CA SER A 14 -2.53 -3.08 -17.17
C SER A 14 -3.05 -1.65 -17.08
N GLY A 15 -2.87 -0.98 -15.95
CA GLY A 15 -3.32 0.38 -15.71
C GLY A 15 -4.84 0.51 -15.56
N THR A 16 -5.58 -0.59 -15.41
CA THR A 16 -7.05 -0.59 -15.37
C THR A 16 -7.65 -0.13 -14.04
N LYS A 17 -6.85 -0.07 -12.97
CA LYS A 17 -7.27 0.34 -11.62
C LYS A 17 -6.57 1.59 -11.11
N THR A 18 -5.66 2.14 -11.91
CA THR A 18 -4.86 3.31 -11.55
C THR A 18 -5.34 4.51 -12.35
N LYS A 19 -5.72 5.59 -11.68
CA LYS A 19 -6.17 6.84 -12.33
C LYS A 19 -4.99 7.62 -12.86
N PHE A 20 -5.00 7.89 -14.17
CA PHE A 20 -3.92 8.58 -14.87
C PHE A 20 -3.61 9.94 -14.23
N TRP A 21 -4.64 10.76 -14.00
CA TRP A 21 -4.46 12.13 -13.50
C TRP A 21 -4.41 12.24 -11.97
N LYS A 22 -5.12 11.35 -11.27
CA LYS A 22 -5.50 11.55 -9.86
C LYS A 22 -4.66 10.73 -8.88
N ASP A 23 -4.07 9.61 -9.31
CA ASP A 23 -3.27 8.75 -8.46
C ASP A 23 -1.78 9.08 -8.57
N VAL A 24 -1.00 8.68 -7.55
CA VAL A 24 0.46 8.86 -7.50
C VAL A 24 1.14 7.61 -8.05
N TRP A 25 1.37 7.55 -9.37
CA TRP A 25 1.83 6.30 -10.01
C TRP A 25 3.13 6.38 -10.83
N ILE A 26 3.60 7.59 -11.17
CA ILE A 26 4.84 7.78 -11.94
C ILE A 26 5.93 8.57 -11.18
N ASP A 27 5.55 9.29 -10.12
CA ASP A 27 6.49 10.01 -9.24
C ASP A 27 5.92 10.16 -7.82
N GLN A 28 6.29 11.20 -7.07
CA GLN A 28 5.82 11.47 -5.70
C GLN A 28 4.50 12.25 -5.64
N SER A 29 3.94 12.67 -6.79
CA SER A 29 2.71 13.47 -6.83
C SER A 29 1.82 13.10 -8.01
N PRO A 30 0.49 13.29 -7.91
CA PRO A 30 -0.42 13.06 -9.02
C PRO A 30 -0.12 13.97 -10.21
N LEU A 31 -0.34 13.47 -11.43
CA LEU A 31 -0.09 14.25 -12.65
C LEU A 31 -0.96 15.51 -12.73
N ARG A 32 -2.17 15.53 -12.16
CA ARG A 32 -3.01 16.74 -12.11
C ARG A 32 -2.39 17.87 -11.28
N ASP A 33 -1.56 17.54 -10.29
CA ASP A 33 -0.96 18.54 -9.40
C ASP A 33 0.32 19.10 -10.05
N LEU A 34 1.02 18.27 -10.83
CA LEU A 34 2.20 18.67 -11.63
C LEU A 34 1.83 19.41 -12.93
N PHE A 35 0.70 19.05 -13.54
CA PHE A 35 0.19 19.57 -14.81
C PHE A 35 -1.28 20.02 -14.69
N PRO A 36 -1.58 21.01 -13.81
CA PRO A 36 -2.96 21.47 -13.59
C PRO A 36 -3.57 22.11 -14.83
N ASP A 37 -2.75 22.76 -15.65
CA ASP A 37 -3.07 23.32 -16.95
C ASP A 37 -3.58 22.26 -17.93
N LEU A 38 -2.87 21.13 -18.06
CA LEU A 38 -3.30 20.02 -18.92
C LEU A 38 -4.50 19.27 -18.34
N PHE A 39 -4.54 19.08 -17.02
CA PHE A 39 -5.67 18.43 -16.35
C PHE A 39 -6.97 19.21 -16.57
N GLN A 40 -6.92 20.55 -16.55
CA GLN A 40 -8.09 21.38 -16.84
C GLN A 40 -8.65 21.16 -18.24
N ILE A 41 -7.86 20.71 -19.20
CA ILE A 41 -8.31 20.52 -20.59
C ILE A 41 -8.34 19.07 -21.03
N CYS A 42 -8.00 18.12 -20.16
CA CYS A 42 -8.06 16.70 -20.49
C CYS A 42 -9.49 16.28 -20.85
N GLY A 43 -9.60 15.35 -21.81
CA GLY A 43 -10.86 14.81 -22.31
C GLY A 43 -11.61 14.01 -21.26
N ASN A 44 -10.87 13.27 -20.43
CA ASN A 44 -11.42 12.46 -19.36
C ASN A 44 -10.55 12.57 -18.08
N PRO A 45 -10.97 13.39 -17.09
CA PRO A 45 -10.28 13.51 -15.80
C PRO A 45 -10.22 12.22 -14.99
N ASP A 46 -11.10 11.27 -15.28
CA ASP A 46 -11.26 10.00 -14.56
C ASP A 46 -10.70 8.80 -15.35
N ALA A 47 -9.96 9.05 -16.43
CA ALA A 47 -9.29 8.01 -17.20
C ALA A 47 -8.33 7.19 -16.33
N ASN A 48 -8.31 5.87 -16.56
CA ASN A 48 -7.29 5.02 -16.00
C ASN A 48 -6.03 5.06 -16.89
N VAL A 49 -4.89 4.64 -16.35
CA VAL A 49 -3.62 4.61 -17.10
C VAL A 49 -3.74 3.72 -18.34
N GLY A 50 -4.45 2.59 -18.24
CA GLY A 50 -4.68 1.69 -19.36
C GLY A 50 -5.53 2.31 -20.47
N ASP A 51 -6.39 3.28 -20.16
CA ASP A 51 -7.21 3.99 -21.16
C ASP A 51 -6.37 5.01 -21.95
N CYS A 52 -5.23 5.44 -21.40
CA CYS A 52 -4.31 6.40 -22.00
C CYS A 52 -3.14 5.74 -22.73
N TRP A 53 -3.11 4.40 -22.83
CA TRP A 53 -2.02 3.65 -23.45
C TRP A 53 -2.53 2.79 -24.59
N THR A 54 -1.82 2.84 -25.73
CA THR A 54 -2.11 2.08 -26.95
C THR A 54 -0.86 1.32 -27.40
N GLU A 55 -0.99 0.45 -28.41
CA GLU A 55 0.17 -0.21 -29.03
C GLU A 55 1.16 0.78 -29.66
N GLN A 56 0.68 1.98 -30.00
CA GLN A 56 1.46 3.08 -30.58
C GLN A 56 2.05 4.02 -29.51
N GLY A 57 1.75 3.79 -28.23
CA GLY A 57 2.22 4.58 -27.09
C GLY A 57 1.11 5.35 -26.38
N TRP A 58 1.50 6.43 -25.69
CA TRP A 58 0.59 7.26 -24.91
C TRP A 58 -0.37 8.04 -25.79
N ASP A 59 -1.68 7.92 -25.52
CA ASP A 59 -2.76 8.64 -26.20
C ASP A 59 -3.46 9.57 -25.20
N LEU A 60 -3.12 10.86 -25.26
CA LEU A 60 -3.67 11.89 -24.37
C LEU A 60 -4.71 12.72 -25.13
N VAL A 61 -5.98 12.50 -24.80
CA VAL A 61 -7.10 13.22 -25.41
C VAL A 61 -7.37 14.52 -24.65
N PHE A 62 -7.52 15.63 -25.37
CA PHE A 62 -7.86 16.95 -24.84
C PHE A 62 -9.19 17.47 -25.42
N ARG A 63 -9.92 18.29 -24.65
CA ARG A 63 -11.24 18.84 -25.01
C ARG A 63 -11.18 19.95 -26.07
N ARG A 64 -9.99 20.47 -26.34
CA ARG A 64 -9.72 21.50 -27.34
C ARG A 64 -8.30 21.34 -27.88
N LEU A 65 -8.00 22.07 -28.95
CA LEU A 65 -6.63 22.20 -29.45
C LEU A 65 -5.73 22.83 -28.39
N LEU A 66 -4.46 22.40 -28.40
CA LEU A 66 -3.42 22.88 -27.51
C LEU A 66 -2.95 24.27 -27.97
N ASN A 67 -2.69 25.15 -27.01
CA ASN A 67 -1.93 26.38 -27.25
C ASN A 67 -0.43 26.06 -27.27
N ASP A 68 0.38 26.96 -27.83
CA ASP A 68 1.84 26.78 -27.94
C ASP A 68 2.51 26.44 -26.60
N TRP A 69 2.08 27.09 -25.51
CA TRP A 69 2.61 26.81 -24.16
C TRP A 69 2.14 25.46 -23.59
N GLU A 70 1.00 24.91 -24.01
CA GLU A 70 0.53 23.59 -23.57
C GLU A 70 1.25 22.46 -24.32
N VAL A 71 1.71 22.71 -25.54
CA VAL A 71 2.48 21.73 -26.32
C VAL A 71 3.78 21.36 -25.61
N GLU A 72 4.50 22.35 -25.07
CA GLU A 72 5.72 22.11 -24.29
C GLU A 72 5.44 21.27 -23.04
N ARG A 73 4.31 21.54 -22.38
CA ARG A 73 3.85 20.79 -21.20
C ARG A 73 3.48 19.35 -21.53
N VAL A 74 2.91 19.11 -22.71
CA VAL A 74 2.67 17.74 -23.22
C VAL A 74 3.98 17.02 -23.54
N ALA A 75 5.00 17.72 -24.03
CA ALA A 75 6.31 17.11 -24.23
C ALA A 75 6.95 16.69 -22.88
N GLU A 76 6.81 17.52 -21.84
CA GLU A 76 7.28 17.21 -20.49
C GLU A 76 6.59 15.97 -19.89
N ILE A 77 5.25 15.90 -19.96
CA ILE A 77 4.51 14.73 -19.43
C ILE A 77 4.89 13.47 -20.21
N LEU A 78 5.00 13.52 -21.54
CA LEU A 78 5.43 12.38 -22.35
C LEU A 78 6.88 11.97 -22.04
N GLY A 79 7.76 12.93 -21.72
CA GLY A 79 9.12 12.66 -21.26
C GLY A 79 9.15 11.87 -19.94
N MET A 80 8.29 12.24 -18.98
CA MET A 80 8.12 11.48 -17.73
C MET A 80 7.60 10.06 -18.00
N LEU A 81 6.64 9.95 -18.90
CA LEU A 81 5.97 8.70 -19.26
C LEU A 81 6.83 7.75 -20.11
N GLY A 82 7.89 8.25 -20.77
CA GLY A 82 8.72 7.47 -21.69
C GLY A 82 9.45 6.28 -21.06
N GLY A 83 9.63 6.27 -19.73
CA GLY A 83 10.22 5.15 -18.99
C GLY A 83 9.21 4.11 -18.51
N VAL A 84 7.91 4.31 -18.74
CA VAL A 84 6.87 3.44 -18.22
C VAL A 84 6.42 2.43 -19.28
N THR A 85 6.44 1.16 -18.90
CA THR A 85 5.93 0.06 -19.71
C THR A 85 4.61 -0.45 -19.12
N ILE A 86 3.54 -0.36 -19.89
CA ILE A 86 2.23 -0.93 -19.53
C ILE A 86 2.16 -2.37 -20.05
N ASN A 87 1.78 -3.29 -19.15
CA ASN A 87 1.60 -4.70 -19.48
C ASN A 87 0.14 -5.10 -19.27
N ALA A 88 -0.59 -5.29 -20.37
CA ALA A 88 -2.01 -5.64 -20.36
C ALA A 88 -2.32 -6.94 -19.58
N ASN A 89 -1.35 -7.85 -19.45
CA ASN A 89 -1.51 -9.11 -18.71
C ASN A 89 -1.13 -9.00 -17.23
N ALA A 90 -0.59 -7.86 -16.79
CA ALA A 90 -0.23 -7.61 -15.40
C ALA A 90 -1.37 -6.90 -14.65
N THR A 91 -1.55 -7.25 -13.37
CA THR A 91 -2.49 -6.53 -12.51
C THR A 91 -1.77 -5.35 -11.87
N ASP A 92 -2.46 -4.22 -11.74
CA ASP A 92 -1.97 -3.08 -10.98
C ASP A 92 -1.73 -3.47 -9.52
N GLY A 93 -0.63 -2.99 -8.95
CA GLY A 93 -0.21 -3.35 -7.61
C GLY A 93 0.47 -2.21 -6.88
N MET A 94 0.65 -2.40 -5.58
CA MET A 94 1.37 -1.46 -4.73
C MET A 94 2.46 -2.23 -4.00
N LEU A 95 3.71 -1.83 -4.21
CA LEU A 95 4.88 -2.39 -3.58
C LEU A 95 5.20 -1.55 -2.34
N TRP A 96 5.22 -2.17 -1.17
CA TRP A 96 5.74 -1.54 0.03
C TRP A 96 7.26 -1.71 0.04
N LYS A 97 8.01 -0.61 -0.05
CA LYS A 97 9.47 -0.67 0.03
C LYS A 97 9.90 -0.50 1.49
N HIS A 98 10.11 -1.63 2.18
CA HIS A 98 10.80 -1.63 3.47
C HIS A 98 12.17 -2.31 3.32
N SER A 99 13.23 -1.49 3.22
CA SER A 99 14.64 -1.90 3.10
C SER A 99 15.03 -2.65 1.82
N LYS A 100 16.34 -2.80 1.62
CA LYS A 100 17.04 -2.96 0.33
C LYS A 100 16.69 -4.19 -0.51
N ASP A 101 16.09 -5.25 0.03
CA ASP A 101 16.08 -6.54 -0.69
C ASP A 101 14.80 -7.39 -0.67
N ASP A 102 13.66 -6.97 -0.09
CA ASP A 102 12.50 -7.88 -0.05
C ASP A 102 11.15 -7.22 -0.39
N LEU A 103 10.47 -7.83 -1.37
CA LEU A 103 9.10 -7.56 -1.79
C LEU A 103 8.12 -8.11 -0.75
N PHE A 104 7.21 -7.29 -0.25
CA PHE A 104 6.15 -7.72 0.67
C PHE A 104 4.84 -8.00 -0.08
N SER A 105 4.20 -9.13 0.22
CA SER A 105 2.84 -9.47 -0.22
C SER A 105 1.87 -9.44 0.97
N VAL A 106 0.56 -9.32 0.73
CA VAL A 106 -0.47 -9.45 1.78
C VAL A 106 -0.30 -10.77 2.57
N ASN A 107 0.18 -11.82 1.89
CA ASN A 107 0.47 -13.11 2.51
C ASN A 107 1.67 -13.04 3.48
N SER A 108 2.73 -12.31 3.16
CA SER A 108 3.84 -12.11 4.11
C SER A 108 3.45 -11.23 5.29
N ALA A 109 2.53 -10.27 5.10
CA ALA A 109 1.92 -9.48 6.19
C ALA A 109 1.24 -10.38 7.20
N TYR A 110 0.34 -11.22 6.68
CA TYR A 110 -0.44 -12.14 7.49
C TYR A 110 0.48 -13.15 8.22
N ARG A 111 1.45 -13.74 7.51
CA ARG A 111 2.42 -14.68 8.10
C ARG A 111 3.24 -14.06 9.22
N ARG A 112 3.70 -12.81 9.06
CA ARG A 112 4.49 -12.12 10.09
C ARG A 112 3.64 -11.80 11.31
N GLY A 113 2.40 -11.33 11.11
CA GLY A 113 1.43 -11.13 12.19
C GLY A 113 1.16 -12.43 12.96
N LEU A 114 0.95 -13.54 12.24
CA LEU A 114 0.79 -14.86 12.86
C LEU A 114 2.03 -15.35 13.60
N GLN A 115 3.24 -15.07 13.09
CA GLN A 115 4.48 -15.44 13.78
C GLN A 115 4.65 -14.67 15.09
N HIS A 116 4.34 -13.38 15.09
CA HIS A 116 4.38 -12.56 16.29
C HIS A 116 3.34 -13.01 17.33
N LEU A 117 2.09 -13.26 16.91
CA LEU A 117 1.06 -13.79 17.81
C LEU A 117 1.44 -15.16 18.38
N LYS A 118 2.11 -16.02 17.59
CA LYS A 118 2.64 -17.30 18.09
C LYS A 118 3.73 -17.11 19.14
N SER A 119 4.66 -16.17 18.94
CA SER A 119 5.69 -15.90 19.95
C SER A 119 5.10 -15.38 21.25
N GLU A 120 4.11 -14.48 21.18
CA GLU A 120 3.40 -14.00 22.38
C GLU A 120 2.68 -15.13 23.12
N LEU A 121 2.01 -16.03 22.39
CA LEU A 121 1.36 -17.19 22.98
C LEU A 121 2.34 -18.16 23.66
N ASP A 122 3.48 -18.41 23.03
CA ASP A 122 4.53 -19.29 23.59
C ASP A 122 5.20 -18.66 24.82
N ASN A 123 5.36 -17.34 24.83
CA ASN A 123 5.82 -16.59 26.00
C ASN A 123 4.83 -16.73 27.15
N ALA A 124 3.53 -16.51 26.90
CA ALA A 124 2.47 -16.64 27.90
C ALA A 124 2.37 -18.07 28.46
N ARG A 125 2.47 -19.09 27.60
CA ARG A 125 2.51 -20.50 28.03
C ARG A 125 3.71 -20.80 28.92
N THR A 126 4.88 -20.27 28.57
CA THR A 126 6.09 -20.44 29.37
C THR A 126 5.94 -19.78 30.74
N TYR A 127 5.31 -18.60 30.80
CA TYR A 127 5.01 -17.90 32.04
C TYR A 127 4.05 -18.70 32.94
N ILE A 128 2.92 -19.17 32.40
CA ILE A 128 1.94 -19.97 33.14
C ILE A 128 2.57 -21.23 33.71
N LYS A 129 3.34 -21.97 32.89
CA LYS A 129 4.05 -23.16 33.35
C LYS A 129 5.00 -22.86 34.51
N ARG A 130 5.72 -21.73 34.44
CA ARG A 130 6.63 -21.29 35.52
C ARG A 130 5.88 -20.93 36.79
N VAL A 131 4.70 -20.32 36.67
CA VAL A 131 3.82 -20.01 37.81
C VAL A 131 3.22 -21.27 38.41
N GLU A 132 2.87 -22.29 37.62
CA GLU A 132 2.41 -23.59 38.13
C GLU A 132 3.54 -24.35 38.85
N GLU A 133 4.77 -24.28 38.33
CA GLU A 133 5.96 -24.85 38.96
C GLU A 133 6.32 -24.12 40.28
N LEU A 134 6.18 -22.78 40.31
CA LEU A 134 6.40 -21.94 41.51
C LEU A 134 5.20 -21.94 42.47
N GLY A 135 4.02 -22.32 41.99
CA GLY A 135 2.74 -22.36 42.72
C GLY A 135 2.64 -23.44 43.79
N LYS A 136 3.74 -24.19 44.04
CA LYS A 136 3.93 -24.90 45.31
C LYS A 136 4.28 -23.98 46.47
N GLU A 137 4.55 -22.68 46.24
CA GLU A 137 4.90 -21.75 47.32
C GLU A 137 4.42 -20.31 47.05
N ARG A 138 3.26 -19.97 47.64
CA ARG A 138 2.72 -18.62 47.96
C ARG A 138 1.84 -17.88 46.92
N ARG A 139 1.00 -17.01 47.52
CA ARG A 139 -0.21 -16.33 47.02
C ARG A 139 0.03 -15.44 45.78
N TYR A 140 -0.90 -15.58 44.84
CA TYR A 140 -0.99 -14.90 43.54
C TYR A 140 -1.11 -13.36 43.67
N GLN A 141 -0.34 -12.63 42.86
CA GLN A 141 -0.57 -11.23 42.49
C GLN A 141 -0.49 -11.15 40.96
N GLU A 142 -1.54 -10.63 40.33
CA GLU A 142 -1.68 -10.59 38.86
C GLU A 142 -0.75 -9.49 38.28
N PRO A 143 0.17 -9.83 37.35
CA PRO A 143 1.08 -8.84 36.75
C PRO A 143 0.38 -7.97 35.69
N GLU A 144 0.76 -6.70 35.58
CA GLU A 144 0.22 -5.74 34.60
C GLU A 144 0.35 -6.21 33.15
N GLU A 145 1.37 -7.01 32.81
CA GLU A 145 1.59 -7.59 31.47
C GLU A 145 0.46 -8.54 31.02
N MET A 146 -0.27 -9.17 31.96
CA MET A 146 -1.42 -10.05 31.63
C MET A 146 -2.67 -9.26 31.22
N VAL A 147 -2.77 -7.97 31.56
CA VAL A 147 -3.90 -7.09 31.19
C VAL A 147 -3.88 -6.82 29.68
N GLU A 148 -2.69 -6.68 29.10
CA GLU A 148 -2.53 -6.48 27.65
C GLU A 148 -2.93 -7.74 26.86
N VAL A 149 -2.57 -8.92 27.37
CA VAL A 149 -2.92 -10.22 26.74
C VAL A 149 -4.44 -10.45 26.78
N ASN A 150 -5.12 -10.15 27.89
CA ASN A 150 -6.58 -10.24 27.97
C ASN A 150 -7.24 -9.29 26.97
N THR A 151 -6.74 -8.06 26.86
CA THR A 151 -7.24 -7.07 25.90
C THR A 151 -7.09 -7.55 24.45
N ILE A 152 -5.95 -8.16 24.11
CA ILE A 152 -5.71 -8.75 22.78
C ILE A 152 -6.63 -9.95 22.54
N MET A 153 -6.85 -10.80 23.55
CA MET A 153 -7.73 -11.97 23.43
C MET A 153 -9.20 -11.57 23.21
N TYR A 154 -9.69 -10.54 23.90
CA TYR A 154 -11.01 -9.95 23.65
C TYR A 154 -11.15 -9.37 22.24
N MET A 155 -10.09 -8.77 21.69
CA MET A 155 -10.10 -8.28 20.31
C MET A 155 -10.17 -9.42 19.29
N VAL A 156 -9.44 -10.52 19.51
CA VAL A 156 -9.47 -11.69 18.61
C VAL A 156 -10.84 -12.38 18.63
N VAL A 157 -11.42 -12.61 19.82
CA VAL A 157 -12.75 -13.21 19.96
C VAL A 157 -13.84 -12.32 19.35
N SER A 158 -13.70 -10.99 19.44
CA SER A 158 -14.63 -10.03 18.83
C SER A 158 -14.54 -9.97 17.31
N LEU A 159 -13.41 -10.37 16.73
CA LEU A 159 -13.20 -10.45 15.28
C LEU A 159 -13.74 -11.77 14.71
N GLU A 160 -13.62 -12.88 15.46
CA GLU A 160 -14.16 -14.19 15.05
C GLU A 160 -15.71 -14.28 15.19
N GLY A 161 -16.33 -13.43 16.01
CA GLY A 161 -17.79 -13.38 16.20
C GLY A 161 -18.59 -12.62 15.14
N LYS A 162 -17.97 -12.16 14.03
CA LYS A 162 -18.64 -11.38 12.97
C LYS A 162 -18.75 -12.10 11.61
N GLU A 163 -18.43 -13.39 11.54
CA GLU A 163 -18.63 -14.22 10.34
C GLU A 163 -19.78 -15.24 10.48
N GLN A 164 -20.91 -14.85 11.08
CA GLN A 164 -22.18 -15.60 10.98
C GLN A 164 -23.34 -14.69 10.59
#